data_AF-A0A7X5FAQ3-F1
#
_entry.id   AF-A0A7X5FAQ3-F1
#
_cell.length_a   1.000
_cell.length_b   1.000
_cell.length_c   1.000
_cell.angle_alpha   90.00
_cell.angle_beta   90.00
_cell.angle_gamma   90.00
#
_symmetry.space_group_name_H-M   'P 1'
#
loop_
_entity.id
_entity.type
_entity.pdbx_description
1 polymer ?
#
loop_
_entity_poly.entity_id
_entity_poly.type
_entity_poly.pdbx_seq_one_letter_code
_entity_poly.pdbx_strand_id
1 'polypeptide(L)'
;MNKNLSLLSLLPLILLTGCQSPNIPTAPSTQPTISYQENEAVADNSKLRICPDELIENRMPGTVPTDPQSASQTMPSAYYILDGSRREIAEFDQNWVNQNCDVTVQEVW
;
A
#
# COMPACT_ATOMS: atom_id res chain seq x y z
N MET A 1 -72.71 14.64 6.15
CA MET A 1 -72.97 15.22 4.80
C MET A 1 -71.65 15.76 4.29
N ASN A 2 -71.01 15.06 3.33
CA ASN A 2 -70.78 15.53 1.95
C ASN A 2 -69.53 16.44 1.86
N LYS A 3 -68.45 16.21 1.10
CA LYS A 3 -68.09 15.38 -0.07
C LYS A 3 -66.54 15.28 -0.07
N ASN A 4 -65.96 14.11 -0.31
CA ASN A 4 -65.28 13.73 -1.57
C ASN A 4 -64.52 14.84 -2.31
N LEU A 5 -63.21 14.64 -2.51
CA LEU A 5 -62.42 14.76 -3.76
C LEU A 5 -60.93 14.69 -3.35
N SER A 6 -60.25 13.55 -3.49
CA SER A 6 -59.49 13.14 -4.68
C SER A 6 -58.58 14.25 -5.21
N LEU A 7 -57.28 14.15 -4.91
CA LEU A 7 -56.22 14.71 -5.73
C LEU A 7 -54.98 13.83 -5.62
N LEU A 8 -54.82 13.05 -6.68
CA LEU A 8 -53.60 12.38 -7.09
C LEU A 8 -52.44 13.37 -7.28
N SER A 9 -51.24 12.79 -7.32
CA SER A 9 -50.03 13.36 -7.96
C SER A 9 -49.27 14.37 -7.07
N LEU A 10 -47.96 14.34 -6.91
CA LEU A 10 -46.87 13.65 -7.58
C LEU A 10 -45.83 13.26 -6.53
N LEU A 11 -45.23 12.07 -6.65
CA LEU A 11 -43.95 11.78 -6.00
C LEU A 11 -42.89 12.64 -6.69
N PRO A 12 -42.19 13.53 -5.97
CA PRO A 12 -40.99 14.14 -6.52
C PRO A 12 -39.91 13.06 -6.62
N LEU A 13 -39.45 12.83 -7.84
CA LEU A 13 -38.25 12.10 -8.20
C LEU A 13 -37.05 12.90 -7.64
N ILE A 14 -36.67 12.66 -6.39
CA ILE A 14 -35.50 13.31 -5.80
C ILE A 14 -34.27 12.55 -6.30
N LEU A 15 -33.50 13.29 -7.11
CA LEU A 15 -32.26 12.92 -7.74
C LEU A 15 -31.30 12.19 -6.80
N LEU A 16 -30.60 11.19 -7.35
CA LEU A 16 -29.32 10.68 -6.83
C LEU A 16 -28.34 11.85 -6.69
N THR A 17 -28.36 12.53 -5.55
CA THR A 17 -27.28 13.39 -5.12
C THR A 17 -26.07 12.51 -4.94
N GLY A 18 -25.08 12.70 -5.81
CA GLY A 18 -23.83 11.97 -5.79
C GLY A 18 -23.16 12.02 -4.41
N CYS A 19 -22.28 11.05 -4.17
CA CYS A 19 -21.33 11.06 -3.07
C CYS A 19 -20.48 12.33 -3.17
N GLN A 20 -20.94 13.43 -2.57
CA GLN A 20 -20.07 14.53 -2.20
C GLN A 20 -19.21 13.98 -1.08
N SER A 21 -17.98 13.62 -1.44
CA SER A 21 -16.90 13.37 -0.49
C SER A 21 -16.93 14.51 0.55
N PRO A 22 -17.04 14.21 1.85
CA PRO A 22 -17.02 15.25 2.85
C PRO A 22 -15.70 16.01 2.72
N ASN A 23 -15.79 17.32 2.43
CA ASN A 23 -14.67 18.23 2.52
C ASN A 23 -14.18 18.19 3.97
N ILE A 24 -13.12 17.43 4.21
CA ILE A 24 -12.45 17.40 5.51
C ILE A 24 -11.87 18.81 5.70
N PRO A 25 -12.32 19.58 6.71
CA PRO A 25 -11.64 20.82 7.05
C PRO A 25 -10.22 20.45 7.46
N THR A 26 -9.23 20.96 6.72
CA THR A 26 -7.83 20.83 7.07
C THR A 26 -7.60 21.62 8.36
N ALA A 27 -7.79 20.95 9.50
CA ALA A 27 -7.31 21.45 10.76
C ALA A 27 -5.78 21.58 10.65
N PRO A 28 -5.19 22.70 11.10
CA PRO A 28 -3.75 22.78 11.24
C PRO A 28 -3.34 21.74 12.30
N SER A 29 -2.85 20.61 11.80
CA SER A 29 -2.22 19.58 12.62
C SER A 29 -1.03 20.24 13.31
N THR A 30 -1.22 20.59 14.58
CA THR A 30 -0.10 20.86 15.48
C THR A 30 0.52 19.51 15.75
N GLN A 31 1.38 19.07 14.83
CA GLN A 31 2.21 17.90 15.04
C GLN A 31 3.01 18.17 16.31
N PRO A 32 2.96 17.30 17.34
CA PRO A 32 3.95 17.37 18.40
C PRO A 32 5.31 17.23 17.74
N THR A 33 6.16 18.26 17.87
CA THR A 33 7.56 18.22 17.46
C THR A 33 8.28 17.24 18.39
N ILE A 34 8.11 15.95 18.10
CA ILE A 34 9.10 14.94 18.49
C ILE A 34 10.33 15.32 17.68
N SER A 35 11.32 15.90 18.36
CA SER A 35 12.64 16.13 17.80
C SER A 35 13.27 14.76 17.54
N TYR A 36 13.06 14.23 16.34
CA TYR A 36 13.93 13.20 15.81
C TYR A 36 15.30 13.86 15.72
N GLN A 37 16.21 13.44 16.59
CA GLN A 37 17.63 13.59 16.30
C GLN A 37 17.80 12.91 14.96
N GLU A 38 18.08 13.71 13.93
CA GLU A 38 18.50 13.22 12.62
C GLU A 38 19.91 12.68 12.84
N ASN A 39 19.99 11.45 13.38
CA ASN A 39 21.19 10.67 13.21
C ASN A 39 21.28 10.44 11.72
N GLU A 40 22.14 11.26 11.09
CA GLU A 40 22.62 11.13 9.73
C GLU A 40 22.66 9.65 9.39
N ALA A 41 21.87 9.24 8.41
CA ALA A 41 21.92 7.89 7.87
C ALA A 41 23.32 7.73 7.28
N VAL A 42 24.26 7.31 8.11
CA VAL A 42 25.49 6.67 7.65
C VAL A 42 24.97 5.57 6.75
N ALA A 43 25.22 5.71 5.44
CA ALA A 43 25.02 4.65 4.48
C ALA A 43 26.00 3.53 4.82
N ASP A 44 25.71 2.84 5.92
CA ASP A 44 26.41 1.64 6.29
C ASP A 44 26.06 0.66 5.20
N ASN A 45 27.05 0.38 4.35
CA ASN A 45 26.95 -0.60 3.28
C ASN A 45 26.80 -2.04 3.85
N SER A 46 26.59 -2.17 5.17
CA SER A 46 26.21 -3.40 5.84
C SER A 46 24.81 -3.83 5.41
N LYS A 47 24.76 -4.82 4.52
CA LYS A 47 23.54 -5.59 4.28
C LYS A 47 23.11 -6.32 5.56
N LEU A 48 21.81 -6.43 5.78
CA LEU A 48 21.21 -7.08 6.93
C LEU A 48 21.52 -8.58 6.94
N ARG A 49 21.96 -9.06 8.10
CA ARG A 49 22.22 -10.48 8.41
C ARG A 49 21.28 -10.94 9.52
N ILE A 50 19.99 -10.89 9.21
CA ILE A 50 18.89 -11.30 10.07
C ILE A 50 18.01 -12.27 9.29
N CYS A 51 17.41 -13.25 9.97
CA CYS A 51 16.48 -14.16 9.33
C CYS A 51 15.12 -13.47 9.15
N PRO A 52 14.66 -13.27 7.91
CA PRO A 52 13.30 -12.81 7.67
C PRO A 52 12.31 -13.90 8.01
N ASP A 53 11.07 -13.50 8.27
CA ASP A 53 9.96 -14.42 8.54
C ASP A 53 9.60 -15.20 7.27
N GLU A 54 9.45 -14.47 6.15
CA GLU A 54 8.97 -15.02 4.88
C GLU A 54 9.65 -14.34 3.68
N LEU A 55 9.77 -15.06 2.57
CA LEU A 55 10.10 -14.55 1.26
C LEU A 55 8.84 -14.58 0.40
N ILE A 56 8.39 -13.41 -0.07
CA ILE A 56 7.31 -13.32 -1.04
C ILE A 56 7.90 -13.29 -2.44
N GLU A 57 7.57 -14.27 -3.26
CA GLU A 57 7.86 -14.31 -4.70
C GLU A 57 6.64 -13.87 -5.50
N ASN A 58 6.69 -12.67 -6.06
CA ASN A 58 5.66 -12.16 -6.96
C ASN A 58 5.85 -12.73 -8.37
N ARG A 59 4.96 -13.64 -8.74
CA ARG A 59 4.87 -14.31 -10.04
C ARG A 59 3.66 -13.86 -10.87
N MET A 60 2.98 -12.80 -10.44
CA MET A 60 1.92 -12.19 -11.23
C MET A 60 2.46 -11.79 -12.61
N PRO A 61 1.71 -12.06 -13.71
CA PRO A 61 2.12 -11.63 -15.03
C PRO A 61 2.15 -10.10 -15.10
N GLY A 62 3.32 -9.55 -15.38
CA GLY A 62 3.47 -8.13 -15.66
C GLY A 62 2.93 -7.76 -17.04
N THR A 63 2.37 -6.57 -17.16
CA THR A 63 2.12 -5.97 -18.49
C THR A 63 3.45 -5.56 -19.10
N VAL A 64 3.76 -6.03 -20.31
CA VAL A 64 4.93 -5.55 -21.05
C VAL A 64 4.71 -4.06 -21.36
N PRO A 65 5.53 -3.15 -20.82
CA PRO A 65 5.36 -1.74 -21.10
C PRO A 65 5.62 -1.48 -22.58
N THR A 66 4.68 -0.80 -23.24
CA THR A 66 4.77 -0.43 -24.66
C THR A 66 5.74 0.73 -24.90
N ASP A 67 6.06 1.46 -23.82
CA ASP A 67 7.01 2.56 -23.79
C ASP A 67 8.33 2.12 -23.10
N PRO A 68 9.49 2.27 -23.77
CA PRO A 68 10.80 2.01 -23.18
C PRO A 68 11.06 2.74 -21.85
N GLN A 69 10.49 3.93 -21.64
CA GLN A 69 10.61 4.65 -20.36
C GLN A 69 9.89 3.95 -19.19
N SER A 70 8.84 3.17 -19.48
CA SER A 70 8.04 2.47 -18.47
C SER A 70 8.63 1.10 -18.09
N ALA A 71 9.61 0.58 -18.84
CA ALA A 71 10.28 -0.70 -18.53
C ALA A 71 11.00 -0.72 -17.17
N SER A 72 11.46 0.44 -16.71
CA SER A 72 12.15 0.58 -15.42
C SER A 72 11.21 0.59 -14.20
N GLN A 73 9.88 0.60 -14.38
CA GLN A 73 8.89 0.57 -13.29
C GLN A 73 8.39 -0.84 -12.96
N THR A 74 9.07 -1.88 -13.44
CA THR A 74 8.73 -3.26 -13.12
C THR A 74 8.90 -3.49 -11.62
N MET A 75 7.81 -3.82 -10.92
CA MET A 75 7.88 -4.11 -9.49
C MET A 75 8.91 -5.23 -9.24
N PRO A 76 9.71 -5.15 -8.17
CA PRO A 76 10.66 -6.20 -7.84
C PRO A 76 9.90 -7.52 -7.66
N SER A 77 10.44 -8.58 -8.27
CA SER A 77 9.83 -9.90 -8.30
C SER A 77 9.79 -10.59 -6.93
N ALA A 78 10.51 -10.06 -5.94
CA ALA A 78 10.50 -10.63 -4.60
C ALA A 78 10.83 -9.60 -3.51
N TYR A 79 10.37 -9.87 -2.29
CA TYR A 79 10.70 -9.10 -1.09
C TYR A 79 10.57 -9.96 0.17
N TYR A 80 11.24 -9.55 1.26
CA TYR A 80 11.14 -10.24 2.54
C TYR A 80 10.07 -9.61 3.43
N ILE A 81 9.46 -10.43 4.29
CA ILE A 81 8.74 -9.98 5.48
C ILE A 81 9.68 -10.14 6.67
N LEU A 82 9.86 -9.06 7.44
CA LEU A 82 10.61 -9.05 8.68
C LEU A 82 9.77 -8.35 9.74
N ASP A 83 9.49 -9.03 10.85
CA ASP A 83 8.63 -8.57 11.93
C ASP A 83 7.25 -8.09 11.42
N GLY A 84 6.67 -8.85 10.48
CA GLY A 84 5.40 -8.52 9.84
C GLY A 84 5.43 -7.32 8.88
N SER A 85 6.60 -6.78 8.57
CA SER A 85 6.78 -5.62 7.69
C SER A 85 7.55 -5.98 6.41
N ARG A 86 7.14 -5.43 5.26
CA ARG A 86 7.85 -5.61 3.99
C ARG A 86 9.21 -4.90 4.01
N ARG A 87 10.25 -5.60 3.57
CA ARG A 87 11.62 -5.09 3.41
C ARG A 87 12.16 -5.42 2.02
N GLU A 88 12.95 -4.53 1.44
CA GLU A 88 13.50 -4.76 0.10
C GLU A 88 14.57 -5.86 0.12
N ILE A 89 14.58 -6.70 -0.91
CA ILE A 89 15.56 -7.79 -1.02
C ILE A 89 17.01 -7.28 -1.08
N ALA A 90 17.21 -6.04 -1.53
CA ALA A 90 18.51 -5.39 -1.63
C ALA A 90 19.10 -5.03 -0.25
N GLU A 91 18.26 -4.89 0.78
CA GLU A 91 18.68 -4.58 2.15
C GLU A 91 19.41 -5.76 2.81
N PHE A 92 19.26 -6.99 2.30
CA PHE A 92 19.76 -8.21 2.95
C PHE A 92 21.00 -8.80 2.29
N ASP A 93 21.84 -9.45 3.10
CA ASP A 93 22.92 -10.32 2.65
C ASP A 93 22.31 -11.68 2.28
N GLN A 94 21.85 -11.81 1.04
CA GLN A 94 21.13 -13.01 0.57
C GLN A 94 21.95 -14.30 0.74
N ASN A 95 23.28 -14.23 0.58
CA ASN A 95 24.12 -15.40 0.79
C ASN A 95 24.10 -15.84 2.26
N TRP A 96 24.15 -14.89 3.18
CA TRP A 96 24.06 -15.18 4.60
C TRP A 96 22.67 -15.73 4.96
N VAL A 97 21.59 -15.12 4.46
CA VAL A 97 20.21 -15.61 4.70
C VAL A 97 20.05 -17.04 4.21
N ASN A 98 20.46 -17.35 2.98
CA ASN A 98 20.36 -18.70 2.40
C ASN A 98 21.16 -19.77 3.17
N GLN A 99 22.22 -19.37 3.89
CA GLN A 99 23.08 -20.30 4.65
C GLN A 99 22.64 -20.48 6.10
N ASN A 100 21.98 -19.47 6.68
CA ASN A 100 21.73 -19.41 8.12
C ASN A 100 20.24 -19.47 8.48
N CYS A 101 19.35 -19.30 7.51
CA CYS A 101 17.92 -19.19 7.73
C CYS A 101 17.16 -20.22 6.89
N ASP A 102 16.11 -20.77 7.48
CA ASP A 102 15.10 -21.58 6.79
C ASP A 102 13.87 -20.70 6.56
N VAL A 103 13.91 -19.92 5.46
CA VAL A 103 12.88 -18.92 5.16
C VAL A 103 11.74 -19.56 4.39
N THR A 104 10.50 -19.38 4.86
CA THR A 104 9.32 -19.87 4.14
C THR A 104 9.09 -19.03 2.88
N VAL A 105 8.96 -19.69 1.73
CA VAL A 105 8.66 -19.02 0.45
C VAL A 105 7.16 -19.05 0.21
N GLN A 106 6.57 -17.89 -0.02
CA GLN A 106 5.20 -17.74 -0.49
C GLN A 106 5.18 -17.16 -1.89
N GLU A 107 4.60 -17.91 -2.82
CA GLU A 107 4.39 -17.46 -4.18
C GLU A 107 3.04 -16.75 -4.31
N VAL A 108 3.04 -15.59 -4.97
CA VAL A 108 1.84 -14.81 -5.31
C VAL A 108 1.69 -14.80 -6.82
N TRP A 109 0.55 -15.27 -7.33
CA TRP A 109 0.26 -15.49 -8.75
C TRP A 109 -0.87 -14.60 -9.26
#